data_AF-A0A8J5I4P7-F1
#
_entry.id   AF-A0A8J5I4P7-F1
#
_cell.length_a   1.000
_cell.length_b   1.000
_cell.length_c   1.000
_cell.angle_alpha   90.00
_cell.angle_beta   90.00
_cell.angle_gamma   90.00
#
_symmetry.space_group_name_H-M   'P 1'
#
loop_
_entity.id
_entity.type
_entity.pdbx_description
1 polymer ?
#
loop_
_entity_poly.entity_id
_entity_poly.type
_entity_poly.pdbx_seq_one_letter_code
_entity_poly.pdbx_strand_id
1 'polypeptide(L)' 'MAVMARRAEVQRHLKKLNKQVIKSIKSPDGDIIDCVHISKQPAFNHLLLKNHTVQAKKAPTVGLHCVD' A
#
# COMPACT_ATOMS: atom_id res chain seq x y z
N MET A 1 -3.66 -21.29 25.55
CA MET A 1 -2.56 -21.04 24.59
C MET A 1 -3.02 -20.63 23.18
N ALA A 2 -4.24 -20.93 22.73
CA ALA A 2 -4.72 -20.61 21.37
C ALA A 2 -4.84 -19.10 21.03
N VAL A 3 -5.12 -18.24 22.02
CA VAL A 3 -5.31 -16.79 21.82
C VAL A 3 -4.01 -16.07 21.40
N MET A 4 -2.86 -16.48 21.95
CA MET A 4 -1.56 -15.88 21.61
C MET A 4 -1.14 -16.20 20.17
N ALA A 5 -1.45 -17.40 19.68
CA ALA A 5 -1.17 -17.81 18.31
C ALA A 5 -1.95 -16.96 17.28
N ARG A 6 -3.25 -16.70 17.54
CA ARG A 6 -4.06 -15.81 16.69
C ARG A 6 -3.53 -14.38 16.66
N ARG A 7 -3.12 -13.84 17.82
CA ARG A 7 -2.50 -12.49 17.87
C ARG A 7 -1.21 -12.44 17.03
N ALA A 8 -0.36 -13.45 17.10
CA ALA A 8 0.86 -13.50 16.31
C ALA A 8 0.57 -13.55 14.80
N GLU A 9 -0.45 -14.29 14.38
CA GLU A 9 -0.87 -14.34 12.97
C GLU A 9 -1.44 -13.00 12.47
N VAL A 10 -2.29 -12.35 13.26
CA VAL A 10 -2.82 -11.01 12.96
C VAL A 10 -1.68 -10.00 12.84
N GLN A 11 -0.70 -10.04 13.74
CA GLN A 11 0.46 -9.13 13.69
C GLN A 11 1.34 -9.38 12.45
N ARG A 12 1.52 -10.63 12.03
CA ARG A 12 2.22 -10.95 10.78
C ARG A 12 1.46 -10.42 9.56
N HIS A 13 0.14 -10.52 9.54
CA HIS A 13 -0.67 -9.98 8.46
C HIS A 13 -0.63 -8.44 8.43
N LEU A 14 -0.78 -7.79 9.57
CA LEU A 14 -0.69 -6.33 9.69
C LEU A 14 0.66 -5.80 9.19
N LYS A 15 1.77 -6.48 9.52
CA LYS A 15 3.10 -6.10 9.01
C LYS A 15 3.23 -6.20 7.49
N LYS A 16 2.49 -7.09 6.83
CA LYS A 16 2.48 -7.21 5.36
C LYS A 16 1.66 -6.09 4.69
N LEU A 17 0.62 -5.60 5.39
CA LEU A 17 -0.28 -4.55 4.92
C LEU A 17 0.30 -3.15 5.17
N ASN A 18 0.89 -2.92 6.34
CA ASN A 18 1.50 -1.65 6.72
C ASN A 18 2.85 -1.46 6.03
N LYS A 19 2.82 -1.05 4.76
CA LYS A 19 4.02 -0.59 4.03
C LYS A 19 4.21 0.91 4.23
N GLN A 20 5.46 1.37 4.23
CA GLN A 20 5.78 2.78 4.48
C GLN A 20 5.20 3.70 3.41
N VAL A 21 4.50 4.72 3.90
CA VAL A 21 4.07 5.90 3.16
C VAL A 21 5.28 6.73 2.80
N ILE A 22 5.35 7.21 1.57
CA ILE A 22 6.48 7.99 1.07
C ILE A 22 6.15 9.48 1.09
N LYS A 23 4.88 9.80 0.90
CA LYS A 23 4.37 11.17 0.88
C LYS A 23 2.94 11.18 1.37
N SER A 24 2.60 12.10 2.25
CA SER A 24 1.21 12.40 2.60
C SER A 24 0.81 13.71 1.93
N ILE A 25 -0.35 13.75 1.30
CA ILE A 25 -0.94 14.96 0.73
C ILE A 25 -2.17 15.32 1.53
N LYS A 26 -2.39 16.62 1.76
CA LYS A 26 -3.62 17.10 2.37
C LYS A 26 -4.56 17.60 1.28
N SER A 27 -5.78 17.09 1.24
CA SER A 27 -6.83 17.61 0.36
C SER A 27 -7.25 19.01 0.84
N PRO A 28 -7.80 19.85 -0.05
CA PRO A 28 -8.40 21.13 0.36
C PRO A 28 -9.48 20.96 1.44
N ASP A 29 -10.19 19.82 1.42
CA ASP A 29 -11.25 19.46 2.36
C ASP A 29 -10.72 18.99 3.72
N GLY A 30 -9.41 18.72 3.81
CA GLY A 30 -8.71 18.41 5.04
C GLY A 30 -8.25 16.96 5.20
N ASP A 31 -8.61 16.08 4.27
CA ASP A 31 -8.23 14.67 4.28
C ASP A 31 -6.73 14.50 4.06
N ILE A 32 -6.11 13.61 4.82
CA ILE A 32 -4.70 13.24 4.64
C ILE A 32 -4.68 11.94 3.85
N ILE A 33 -4.21 12.02 2.61
CA ILE A 33 -4.10 10.87 1.70
C ILE A 33 -2.63 10.45 1.64
N ASP A 34 -2.38 9.17 1.89
CA ASP A 34 -1.04 8.61 1.94
C ASP A 34 -0.64 8.00 0.60
N CYS A 35 0.46 8.48 0.03
CA CYS A 35 1.02 8.03 -1.24
C CYS A 35 2.19 7.09 -1.03
N VAL A 36 2.11 5.92 -1.67
CA VAL A 36 3.11 4.85 -1.65
C VAL A 36 3.64 4.63 -3.06
N HIS A 37 4.85 4.09 -3.21
CA HIS A 37 5.31 3.67 -4.54
C HIS A 37 4.37 2.62 -5.12
N ILE A 38 4.05 2.74 -6.41
CA ILE A 38 3.15 1.80 -7.08
C ILE A 38 3.69 0.36 -7.00
N SER A 39 5.00 0.18 -7.24
CA SER A 39 5.69 -1.11 -7.09
C SER A 39 5.69 -1.66 -5.66
N LYS A 40 5.50 -0.79 -4.66
CA LYS A 40 5.43 -1.17 -3.26
C LYS A 40 4.00 -1.43 -2.81
N GLN A 41 2.95 -1.36 -3.64
CA GLN A 41 1.60 -1.65 -3.14
C GLN A 41 1.47 -3.11 -2.64
N PRO A 42 0.61 -3.38 -1.63
CA PRO A 42 0.37 -4.74 -1.14
C PRO A 42 -0.15 -5.70 -2.22
N ALA A 43 -0.91 -5.19 -3.20
CA ALA A 43 -1.46 -5.99 -4.29
C ALA A 43 -0.40 -6.76 -5.09
N PHE A 44 0.79 -6.17 -5.30
CA PHE A 44 1.90 -6.80 -6.02
C PHE A 44 2.60 -7.92 -5.23
N ASN A 45 2.26 -8.12 -3.95
CA ASN A 45 2.69 -9.31 -3.21
C ASN A 45 1.94 -10.58 -3.67
N HIS A 46 0.87 -10.43 -4.45
CA HIS A 46 0.12 -11.55 -4.99
C HIS A 46 0.80 -12.10 -6.25
N LEU A 47 0.98 -13.42 -6.34
CA LEU A 47 1.67 -14.08 -7.46
C LEU A 47 1.09 -13.73 -8.83
N LEU A 48 -0.24 -13.62 -8.92
CA LEU A 48 -0.94 -13.25 -10.16
C LEU A 48 -0.63 -11.82 -10.66
N LEU A 49 -0.18 -10.94 -9.76
CA LEU A 49 0.08 -9.53 -10.07
C LEU A 49 1.57 -9.20 -10.15
N LYS A 50 2.46 -10.15 -9.86
CA LYS A 50 3.92 -9.92 -9.77
C LYS A 50 4.54 -9.32 -11.05
N ASN A 51 4.00 -9.67 -12.22
CA ASN A 51 4.47 -9.20 -13.53
C ASN A 51 3.42 -8.33 -14.24
N HIS A 52 2.45 -7.79 -13.49
CA HIS A 52 1.41 -6.96 -14.06
C HIS A 52 1.96 -5.56 -14.39
N THR A 53 1.94 -5.20 -15.67
CA THR A 53 2.24 -3.84 -16.11
C THR A 53 1.04 -2.94 -15.84
N VAL A 54 1.19 -2.03 -14.87
CA VAL A 54 0.15 -1.05 -14.58
C VAL A 54 0.03 -0.07 -15.75
N GLN A 55 -1.17 0.03 -16.32
CA GLN A 55 -1.47 1.02 -17.35
C GLN A 55 -1.66 2.40 -16.69
N ALA A 56 -0.57 3.15 -16.55
CA ALA A 56 -0.65 4.53 -16.10
C ALA A 56 -1.15 5.41 -17.25
N LYS A 57 -2.32 6.06 -17.08
CA LYS A 57 -2.71 7.17 -17.96
C LYS A 57 -1.67 8.28 -17.74
N LYS A 58 -0.96 8.66 -18.80
CA LYS A 58 0.19 9.58 -18.76
C LYS A 58 -0.17 10.87 -18.01
N ALA A 59 0.24 10.95 -16.75
CA ALA A 59 0.46 12.20 -16.03
C ALA A 59 1.96 12.26 -15.67
N PRO A 60 2.64 13.39 -15.92
CA PRO A 60 4.08 13.49 -15.72
C PRO A 60 4.35 13.70 -14.24
N THR A 61 4.26 12.68 -13.39
CA THR A 61 4.72 12.79 -12.00
C THR A 61 4.89 11.41 -11.38
N VAL A 62 6.14 11.14 -10.96
CA VAL A 62 6.63 10.25 -9.90
C VAL A 62 5.74 9.04 -9.60
N GLY A 63 6.22 7.81 -9.86
CA GLY A 63 5.53 6.52 -9.67
C GLY A 63 5.03 6.21 -8.25
N LEU A 64 4.16 7.07 -7.74
CA LEU A 64 3.47 7.07 -6.47
C LEU A 64 1.98 6.91 -6.75
N HIS A 65 1.35 6.06 -5.98
CA HIS A 65 -0.09 5.88 -5.95
C HIS A 65 -0.58 6.35 -4.58
N CYS A 66 -1.46 7.35 -4.57
CA CYS A 66 -2.11 7.84 -3.36
C CYS A 66 -3.30 6.94 -3.03
N VAL A 67 -3.32 6.44 -1.80
CA VAL A 67 -4.38 5.61 -1.26
C VAL A 67 -4.97 6.42 -0.11
N ASP A 68 -6.26 6.70 -0.22
CA ASP A 68 -7.13 7.29 0.79
C ASP A 68 -7.04 6.58 2.15
#